data_AF-A0A3D8QRT6-F1
#
_entry.id   AF-A0A3D8QRT6-F1
#
_cell.length_a   1.000
_cell.length_b   1.000
_cell.length_c   1.000
_cell.angle_alpha   90.00
_cell.angle_beta   90.00
_cell.angle_gamma   90.00
#
_symmetry.space_group_name_H-M   'P 1'
#
loop_
_entity.id
_entity.type
_entity.pdbx_description
1 polymer ?
#
loop_
_entity_poly.entity_id
_entity_poly.type
_entity_poly.pdbx_seq_one_letter_code
_entity_poly.pdbx_strand_id
1 'polypeptide(L)'
;MSYYVQPLTGLASTVKWTNIPWGLTIYRTTYTPFSEEHFPQTIELIHTLLKANLDEWKDCHNDGPEQRAAKKTLLENYQPIVINDKGQFDGMALPDIRAHYATYLNTPEGERPYTNESMFVVIDDEGLAILAGTDATKLLASDDSVRDARRYWVRAVDSKLEYEGDEEDEDEEEEDDDDDDDEGWIKCSVYRLWSLWVDMDGSRPITAWRAWGAMDPNGPYCG
;
A
#
# COMPACT_ATOMS: atom_id res chain seq x y z
N MET A 1 -26.10 2.02 -16.86
CA MET A 1 -25.01 1.07 -17.16
C MET A 1 -23.74 1.67 -16.59
N SER A 2 -23.37 1.28 -15.38
CA SER A 2 -22.08 1.67 -14.80
C SER A 2 -21.04 0.75 -15.41
N TYR A 3 -20.21 1.28 -16.32
CA TYR A 3 -19.01 0.56 -16.73
C TYR A 3 -18.09 0.57 -15.51
N TYR A 4 -17.86 -0.59 -14.90
CA TYR A 4 -16.71 -0.78 -14.01
C TYR A 4 -15.49 -0.46 -14.85
N VAL A 5 -14.99 0.77 -14.76
CA VAL A 5 -13.71 1.15 -15.35
C VAL A 5 -12.70 0.34 -14.57
N GLN A 6 -12.07 -0.62 -15.23
CA GLN A 6 -11.03 -1.43 -14.60
C GLN A 6 -9.95 -0.47 -14.10
N PRO A 7 -9.56 -0.53 -12.81
CA PRO A 7 -8.65 0.44 -12.19
C PRO A 7 -7.34 0.57 -12.99
N LEU A 8 -6.89 -0.51 -13.62
CA LEU A 8 -5.74 -0.54 -14.52
C LEU A 8 -5.92 0.36 -15.76
N THR A 9 -7.01 0.21 -16.54
CA THR A 9 -7.21 0.99 -17.79
C THR A 9 -7.61 2.43 -17.49
N GLY A 10 -8.36 2.66 -16.42
CA GLY A 10 -8.71 4.00 -15.94
C GLY A 10 -7.48 4.80 -15.52
N LEU A 11 -6.64 4.23 -14.65
CA LEU A 11 -5.40 4.89 -14.22
C LEU A 11 -4.45 5.10 -15.39
N ALA A 12 -4.25 4.10 -16.25
CA ALA A 12 -3.34 4.22 -17.39
C ALA A 12 -3.79 5.32 -18.38
N SER A 13 -5.10 5.43 -18.62
CA SER A 13 -5.65 6.48 -19.48
C SER A 13 -5.42 7.86 -18.87
N THR A 14 -5.60 7.98 -17.56
CA THR A 14 -5.40 9.22 -16.81
C THR A 14 -3.94 9.66 -16.84
N VAL A 15 -3.01 8.76 -16.47
CA VAL A 15 -1.56 8.98 -16.52
C VAL A 15 -1.11 9.40 -17.93
N LYS A 16 -1.60 8.71 -18.96
CA LYS A 16 -1.27 9.02 -20.35
C LYS A 16 -1.80 10.38 -20.79
N TRP A 17 -2.98 10.77 -20.34
CA TRP A 17 -3.62 12.02 -20.74
C TRP A 17 -3.00 13.23 -20.05
N THR A 18 -2.71 13.14 -18.75
CA THR A 18 -2.13 14.26 -18.00
C THR A 18 -0.61 14.29 -18.00
N ASN A 19 0.06 13.19 -18.35
CA ASN A 19 1.51 13.02 -18.24
C ASN A 19 2.02 13.24 -16.79
N ILE A 20 1.18 12.91 -15.81
CA ILE A 20 1.50 12.94 -14.38
C ILE A 20 1.78 11.49 -13.95
N PRO A 21 2.88 11.25 -13.23
CA PRO A 21 3.21 9.90 -12.77
C PRO A 21 2.20 9.39 -11.74
N TRP A 22 2.29 8.10 -11.44
CA TRP A 22 1.51 7.47 -10.39
C TRP A 22 2.42 6.64 -9.49
N GLY A 23 1.99 6.37 -8.26
CA GLY A 23 2.70 5.43 -7.42
C GLY A 23 2.09 5.20 -6.04
N LEU A 24 2.74 4.31 -5.31
CA LEU A 24 2.44 4.03 -3.91
C LEU A 24 2.99 5.16 -3.03
N THR A 25 2.16 5.74 -2.17
CA THR A 25 2.62 6.68 -1.15
C THR A 25 3.28 5.92 0.00
N ILE A 26 4.52 6.30 0.30
CA ILE A 26 5.37 5.68 1.31
C ILE A 26 5.87 6.76 2.25
N TYR A 27 5.47 6.68 3.52
CA TYR A 27 5.99 7.52 4.60
C TYR A 27 7.20 6.86 5.24
N ARG A 28 8.25 7.65 5.45
CA ARG A 28 9.36 7.28 6.32
C ARG A 28 9.16 7.92 7.69
N THR A 29 9.19 7.10 8.74
CA THR A 29 9.00 7.60 10.12
C THR A 29 10.21 7.36 11.02
N THR A 30 11.24 6.67 10.53
CA THR A 30 12.50 6.44 11.25
C THR A 30 13.69 7.06 10.54
N TYR A 31 14.56 7.73 11.29
CA TYR A 31 15.74 8.44 10.78
C TYR A 31 17.02 8.15 11.57
N THR A 32 17.15 6.91 12.04
CA THR A 32 18.38 6.37 12.65
C THR A 32 19.50 6.21 11.62
N PRO A 33 20.78 6.08 12.02
CA PRO A 33 21.88 5.80 11.07
C PRO A 33 21.65 4.53 10.23
N PHE A 34 21.06 3.49 10.84
CA PHE A 34 20.66 2.27 10.13
C PHE A 34 19.60 2.56 9.07
N SER A 35 18.64 3.43 9.38
CA SER A 35 17.63 3.91 8.44
C SER A 35 18.23 4.69 7.27
N GLU A 36 19.17 5.61 7.52
CA GLU A 36 19.83 6.34 6.43
C GLU A 36 20.57 5.40 5.46
N GLU A 37 21.16 4.32 5.97
CA GLU A 37 21.89 3.33 5.17
C GLU A 37 20.94 2.47 4.31
N HIS A 38 19.85 1.98 4.90
CA HIS A 38 19.02 0.94 4.26
C HIS A 38 17.73 1.45 3.62
N PHE A 39 17.27 2.66 3.95
CA PHE A 39 16.02 3.18 3.42
C PHE A 39 16.02 3.31 1.88
N PRO A 40 17.08 3.83 1.22
CA PRO A 40 17.12 3.87 -0.25
C PRO A 40 17.01 2.49 -0.90
N GLN A 41 17.67 1.48 -0.32
CA GLN A 41 17.62 0.10 -0.81
C GLN A 41 16.22 -0.51 -0.63
N THR A 42 15.54 -0.15 0.46
CA THR A 42 14.18 -0.58 0.76
C THR A 42 13.18 0.01 -0.24
N ILE A 43 13.33 1.29 -0.62
CA ILE A 43 12.49 1.90 -1.66
C ILE A 43 12.71 1.23 -3.01
N GLU A 44 13.95 0.93 -3.40
CA GLU A 44 14.24 0.22 -4.65
C GLU A 44 13.69 -1.21 -4.66
N LEU A 45 13.74 -1.90 -3.51
CA LEU A 45 13.13 -3.21 -3.33
C LEU A 45 11.61 -3.15 -3.56
N ILE A 46 10.92 -2.23 -2.88
CA ILE A 46 9.47 -2.03 -3.01
C ILE A 46 9.11 -1.67 -4.46
N HIS A 47 9.85 -0.76 -5.08
CA HIS A 47 9.68 -0.36 -6.47
C HIS A 47 9.78 -1.57 -7.41
N THR A 48 10.83 -2.38 -7.27
CA THR A 48 11.06 -3.55 -8.13
C THR A 48 9.95 -4.58 -7.96
N LEU A 49 9.57 -4.89 -6.72
CA LEU A 49 8.56 -5.90 -6.43
C LEU A 49 7.16 -5.46 -6.82
N LEU A 50 6.81 -4.18 -6.65
CA LEU A 50 5.52 -3.66 -7.10
C LEU A 50 5.42 -3.72 -8.62
N LYS A 51 6.48 -3.36 -9.35
CA LYS A 51 6.50 -3.49 -10.82
C LYS A 51 6.38 -4.94 -11.27
N ALA A 52 7.03 -5.88 -10.58
CA ALA A 52 6.87 -7.30 -10.86
C ALA A 52 5.43 -7.78 -10.56
N ASN A 53 4.85 -7.35 -9.44
CA ASN A 53 3.47 -7.71 -9.09
C ASN A 53 2.46 -7.16 -10.11
N LEU A 54 2.63 -5.92 -10.56
CA LEU A 54 1.87 -5.36 -11.67
C LEU A 54 2.14 -6.10 -12.99
N ASP A 55 3.37 -6.54 -13.24
CA ASP A 55 3.72 -7.33 -14.44
C ASP A 55 3.10 -8.74 -14.44
N GLU A 56 2.89 -9.33 -13.28
CA GLU A 56 2.29 -10.66 -13.19
C GLU A 56 0.77 -10.62 -13.02
N TRP A 57 0.22 -9.44 -12.70
CA TRP A 57 -1.20 -9.28 -12.45
C TRP A 57 -2.04 -9.62 -13.69
N LYS A 58 -3.04 -10.48 -13.49
CA LYS A 58 -4.00 -10.90 -14.50
C LYS A 58 -5.39 -10.59 -13.97
N ASP A 59 -6.13 -9.76 -14.70
CA ASP A 59 -7.57 -9.65 -14.48
C ASP A 59 -8.22 -10.96 -14.93
N CYS A 60 -9.05 -11.56 -14.07
CA CYS A 60 -9.77 -12.79 -14.40
C CYS A 60 -10.71 -12.65 -15.60
N HIS A 61 -11.01 -11.42 -16.04
CA HIS A 61 -11.97 -11.16 -17.12
C HIS A 61 -11.37 -10.71 -18.45
N ASN A 62 -10.09 -10.33 -18.51
CA ASN A 62 -9.57 -9.68 -19.71
C ASN A 62 -8.02 -9.70 -19.74
N ASP A 63 -7.41 -10.24 -20.80
CA ASP A 63 -5.96 -10.11 -21.10
C ASP A 63 -5.80 -9.56 -22.54
N GLY A 64 -6.70 -8.66 -22.90
CA GLY A 64 -6.76 -8.07 -24.23
C GLY A 64 -5.60 -7.11 -24.52
N PRO A 65 -5.40 -6.72 -25.79
CA PRO A 65 -4.39 -5.73 -26.18
C PRO A 65 -4.45 -4.42 -25.40
N GLU A 66 -5.65 -3.99 -25.01
CA GLU A 66 -5.87 -2.77 -24.21
C GLU A 66 -5.27 -2.87 -22.81
N GLN A 67 -5.48 -4.00 -22.11
CA GLN A 67 -4.87 -4.20 -20.79
C GLN A 67 -3.35 -4.25 -20.87
N ARG A 68 -2.79 -4.95 -21.86
CA ARG A 68 -1.33 -5.00 -22.05
C ARG A 68 -0.75 -3.62 -22.32
N ALA A 69 -1.46 -2.77 -23.08
CA ALA A 69 -1.06 -1.38 -23.30
C ALA A 69 -1.16 -0.55 -22.01
N ALA A 70 -2.25 -0.67 -21.26
CA ALA A 70 -2.45 0.03 -19.99
C ALA A 70 -1.36 -0.34 -18.98
N LYS A 71 -1.11 -1.63 -18.79
CA LYS A 71 -0.06 -2.18 -17.93
C LYS A 71 1.32 -1.68 -18.31
N LYS A 72 1.65 -1.67 -19.61
CA LYS A 72 2.91 -1.10 -20.09
C LYS A 72 3.02 0.39 -19.72
N THR A 73 1.97 1.18 -19.96
CA THR A 73 1.92 2.59 -19.56
C THR A 73 2.15 2.76 -18.07
N LEU A 74 1.50 1.96 -17.22
CA LEU A 74 1.68 2.04 -15.77
C LEU A 74 3.11 1.66 -15.35
N LEU A 75 3.69 0.58 -15.89
CA LEU A 75 5.06 0.16 -15.58
C LEU A 75 6.11 1.22 -15.96
N GLU A 76 5.90 1.92 -17.07
CA GLU A 76 6.79 2.98 -17.57
C GLU A 76 6.67 4.28 -16.77
N ASN A 77 5.53 4.54 -16.14
CA ASN A 77 5.23 5.79 -15.43
C ASN A 77 5.07 5.62 -13.91
N TYR A 78 5.39 4.43 -13.38
CA TYR A 78 5.39 4.19 -11.95
C TYR A 78 6.57 4.92 -11.30
N GLN A 79 6.26 5.72 -10.28
CA GLN A 79 7.22 6.43 -9.45
C GLN A 79 6.74 6.40 -8.00
N PRO A 80 7.47 5.75 -7.05
CA PRO A 80 7.07 5.75 -5.66
C PRO A 80 7.02 7.19 -5.11
N ILE A 81 5.98 7.48 -4.33
CA ILE A 81 5.75 8.80 -3.75
C ILE A 81 6.29 8.76 -2.33
N VAL A 82 7.57 9.11 -2.18
CA VAL A 82 8.27 8.99 -0.91
C VAL A 82 8.14 10.30 -0.13
N ILE A 83 7.41 10.25 0.99
CA ILE A 83 7.29 11.36 1.94
C ILE A 83 8.40 11.20 2.99
N ASN A 84 9.44 12.03 2.88
CA ASN A 84 10.71 11.86 3.60
C ASN A 84 11.28 13.21 4.04
N ASP A 85 10.71 13.79 5.09
CA ASP A 85 11.24 14.95 5.80
C ASP A 85 11.45 14.62 7.28
N LYS A 86 12.72 14.48 7.69
CA LYS A 86 13.09 14.18 9.07
C LYS A 86 12.53 15.17 10.08
N GLY A 87 12.49 16.46 9.74
CA GLY A 87 12.01 17.49 10.66
C GLY A 87 10.52 17.40 10.95
N GLN A 88 9.78 16.71 10.08
CA GLN A 88 8.34 16.57 10.17
C GLN A 88 7.91 15.17 10.61
N PHE A 89 8.53 14.10 10.09
CA PHE A 89 8.00 12.73 10.21
C PHE A 89 8.77 11.80 11.16
N ASP A 90 9.90 12.22 11.73
CA ASP A 90 10.69 11.39 12.64
C ASP A 90 9.90 11.06 13.92
N GLY A 91 9.59 9.77 14.11
CA GLY A 91 8.78 9.29 15.23
C GLY A 91 7.29 9.66 15.18
N MET A 92 6.77 10.12 14.03
CA MET A 92 5.37 10.52 13.90
C MET A 92 4.42 9.33 14.11
N ALA A 93 3.36 9.55 14.90
CA ALA A 93 2.33 8.53 15.16
C ALA A 93 1.36 8.37 13.97
N LEU A 94 0.73 7.20 13.85
CA LEU A 94 -0.19 6.90 12.74
C LEU A 94 -1.35 7.92 12.58
N PRO A 95 -2.02 8.40 13.64
CA PRO A 95 -3.08 9.40 13.49
C PRO A 95 -2.59 10.70 12.84
N ASP A 96 -1.40 11.17 13.18
CA ASP A 96 -0.80 12.37 12.60
C ASP A 96 -0.45 12.17 11.13
N ILE A 97 0.04 10.97 10.77
CA ILE A 97 0.33 10.61 9.37
C ILE A 97 -0.96 10.56 8.55
N ARG A 98 -2.07 10.03 9.10
CA ARG A 98 -3.39 10.06 8.44
C ARG A 98 -3.86 11.48 8.18
N ALA A 99 -3.77 12.35 9.20
CA ALA A 99 -4.12 13.76 9.07
C ALA A 99 -3.27 14.48 8.01
N HIS A 100 -1.96 14.20 7.98
CA HIS A 100 -1.07 14.70 6.93
C HIS A 100 -1.47 14.15 5.55
N TYR A 101 -1.79 12.86 5.44
CA TYR A 101 -2.18 12.25 4.17
C TYR A 101 -3.50 12.81 3.64
N ALA A 102 -4.49 13.03 4.51
CA ALA A 102 -5.73 13.72 4.14
C ALA A 102 -5.44 15.12 3.58
N THR A 103 -4.52 15.86 4.20
CA THR A 103 -4.07 17.17 3.71
C THR A 103 -3.34 17.05 2.36
N TYR A 104 -2.48 16.05 2.20
CA TYR A 104 -1.78 15.75 0.96
C TYR A 104 -2.75 15.44 -0.19
N LEU A 105 -3.81 14.66 0.06
CA LEU A 105 -4.83 14.32 -0.94
C LEU A 105 -5.63 15.54 -1.42
N ASN A 106 -5.79 16.56 -0.56
CA ASN A 106 -6.41 17.85 -0.90
C ASN A 106 -5.53 18.77 -1.76
N THR A 107 -4.28 18.38 -2.03
CA THR A 107 -3.43 19.08 -3.03
C THR A 107 -4.11 19.00 -4.40
N PRO A 108 -4.24 20.12 -5.14
CA PRO A 108 -4.94 20.15 -6.42
C PRO A 108 -4.48 19.06 -7.40
N GLU A 109 -5.44 18.49 -8.15
CA GLU A 109 -5.14 17.60 -9.27
C GLU A 109 -4.21 18.30 -10.26
N GLY A 110 -3.12 17.64 -10.67
CA GLY A 110 -2.08 18.28 -11.46
C GLY A 110 -0.77 18.52 -10.70
N GLU A 111 -0.86 18.74 -9.39
CA GLU A 111 0.27 19.13 -8.56
C GLU A 111 0.86 17.96 -7.75
N ARG A 112 0.16 16.83 -7.70
CA ARG A 112 0.63 15.58 -7.09
C ARG A 112 0.55 14.40 -8.04
N PRO A 113 1.42 13.38 -7.90
CA PRO A 113 1.24 12.10 -8.56
C PRO A 113 -0.06 11.41 -8.14
N TYR A 114 -0.61 10.58 -9.04
CA TYR A 114 -1.77 9.76 -8.71
C TYR A 114 -1.40 8.65 -7.71
N THR A 115 -2.27 8.41 -6.75
CA THR A 115 -2.08 7.38 -5.72
C THR A 115 -3.41 6.84 -5.24
N ASN A 116 -3.39 5.84 -4.35
CA ASN A 116 -4.58 5.28 -3.75
C ASN A 116 -5.05 6.19 -2.60
N GLU A 117 -6.25 6.74 -2.68
CA GLU A 117 -6.74 7.70 -1.68
C GLU A 117 -7.17 7.06 -0.36
N SER A 118 -7.33 5.74 -0.33
CA SER A 118 -7.83 4.95 0.79
C SER A 118 -6.71 4.23 1.57
N MET A 119 -5.47 4.23 1.07
CA MET A 119 -4.35 3.62 1.77
C MET A 119 -3.00 4.27 1.47
N PHE A 120 -2.06 4.11 2.39
CA PHE A 120 -0.64 4.43 2.20
C PHE A 120 0.24 3.42 2.96
N VAL A 121 1.54 3.45 2.71
CA VAL A 121 2.52 2.59 3.40
C VAL A 121 3.37 3.41 4.36
N VAL A 122 3.69 2.83 5.51
CA VAL A 122 4.65 3.37 6.49
C VAL A 122 5.84 2.43 6.59
N ILE A 123 7.04 2.99 6.51
CA ILE A 123 8.31 2.32 6.81
C ILE A 123 8.85 2.91 8.11
N ASP A 124 8.58 2.17 9.19
CA ASP A 124 9.13 2.40 10.52
C ASP A 124 10.38 1.51 10.76
N ASP A 125 10.89 1.48 11.98
CA ASP A 125 12.07 0.67 12.32
C ASP A 125 11.85 -0.83 12.07
N GLU A 126 10.65 -1.35 12.33
CA GLU A 126 10.32 -2.77 12.13
C GLU A 126 10.30 -3.11 10.64
N GLY A 127 9.52 -2.37 9.84
CA GLY A 127 9.42 -2.59 8.40
C GLY A 127 10.78 -2.45 7.70
N LEU A 128 11.59 -1.48 8.14
CA LEU A 128 12.93 -1.32 7.62
C LEU A 128 13.85 -2.50 7.99
N ALA A 129 13.85 -2.94 9.25
CA ALA A 129 14.71 -4.06 9.69
C ALA A 129 14.37 -5.37 8.96
N ILE A 130 13.09 -5.59 8.64
CA ILE A 130 12.63 -6.75 7.87
C ILE A 130 13.17 -6.74 6.43
N LEU A 131 13.19 -5.56 5.80
CA LEU A 131 13.54 -5.40 4.40
C LEU A 131 15.04 -5.15 4.17
N ALA A 132 15.77 -4.70 5.19
CA ALA A 132 17.19 -4.38 5.11
C ALA A 132 18.04 -5.54 4.57
N GLY A 133 18.94 -5.23 3.62
CA GLY A 133 19.84 -6.20 3.01
C GLY A 133 19.18 -7.24 2.10
N THR A 134 17.89 -7.09 1.81
CA THR A 134 17.15 -8.00 0.93
C THR A 134 17.35 -7.63 -0.54
N ASP A 135 17.48 -8.66 -1.38
CA ASP A 135 17.68 -8.51 -2.82
C ASP A 135 16.38 -8.86 -3.57
N ALA A 136 15.85 -7.92 -4.34
CA ALA A 136 14.61 -8.08 -5.09
C ALA A 136 14.67 -9.24 -6.09
N THR A 137 15.82 -9.44 -6.74
CA THR A 137 16.00 -10.49 -7.75
C THR A 137 15.95 -11.86 -7.09
N LYS A 138 16.56 -12.02 -5.90
CA LYS A 138 16.50 -13.26 -5.13
C LYS A 138 15.07 -13.56 -4.67
N LEU A 139 14.34 -12.53 -4.23
CA LEU A 139 12.95 -12.66 -3.82
C LEU A 139 12.03 -13.07 -4.98
N LEU A 140 12.21 -12.50 -6.17
CA LEU A 140 11.44 -12.86 -7.35
C LEU A 140 11.80 -14.24 -7.91
N ALA A 141 13.04 -14.70 -7.70
CA ALA A 141 13.50 -16.02 -8.12
C ALA A 141 13.25 -17.12 -7.06
N SER A 142 12.63 -16.79 -5.92
CA SER A 142 12.42 -17.74 -4.83
C SER A 142 11.31 -18.73 -5.15
N ASP A 143 11.59 -20.02 -4.97
CA ASP A 143 10.60 -21.09 -5.09
C ASP A 143 9.69 -21.19 -3.85
N ASP A 144 9.98 -20.47 -2.75
CA ASP A 144 9.23 -20.48 -1.49
C ASP A 144 8.45 -19.16 -1.27
N SER A 145 7.64 -18.82 -2.27
CA SER A 145 6.89 -17.56 -2.31
C SER A 145 5.93 -17.38 -1.12
N VAL A 146 5.37 -18.47 -0.58
CA VAL A 146 4.46 -18.42 0.57
C VAL A 146 5.19 -18.03 1.86
N ARG A 147 6.36 -18.62 2.13
CA ARG A 147 7.16 -18.27 3.31
C ARG A 147 7.71 -16.85 3.18
N ASP A 148 8.20 -16.48 2.01
CA ASP A 148 8.78 -15.17 1.77
C ASP A 148 7.71 -14.08 1.85
N ALA A 149 6.48 -14.36 1.37
CA ALA A 149 5.37 -13.42 1.48
C ALA A 149 5.01 -13.06 2.93
N ARG A 150 5.16 -13.98 3.88
CA ARG A 150 4.94 -13.74 5.32
C ARG A 150 6.12 -13.06 5.99
N ARG A 151 7.33 -13.27 5.46
CA ARG A 151 8.56 -12.74 6.04
C ARG A 151 8.81 -11.30 5.66
N TYR A 152 8.52 -10.94 4.41
CA TYR A 152 8.80 -9.61 3.86
C TYR A 152 7.50 -8.85 3.65
N TRP A 153 7.25 -7.87 4.52
CA TRP A 153 6.03 -7.08 4.53
C TRP A 153 6.32 -5.63 4.90
N VAL A 154 5.34 -4.77 4.62
CA VAL A 154 5.30 -3.36 5.01
C VAL A 154 3.99 -3.06 5.74
N ARG A 155 3.98 -2.02 6.57
CA ARG A 155 2.76 -1.58 7.24
C ARG A 155 1.92 -0.78 6.23
N ALA A 156 0.78 -1.34 5.83
CA ALA A 156 -0.21 -0.65 5.01
C ALA A 156 -1.32 -0.10 5.91
N VAL A 157 -1.61 1.19 5.77
CA VAL A 157 -2.46 1.96 6.69
C VAL A 157 -3.68 2.45 5.94
N ASP A 158 -4.85 2.27 6.55
CA ASP A 158 -6.10 2.89 6.12
C ASP A 158 -6.03 4.40 6.32
N SER A 159 -6.30 5.16 5.27
CA SER A 159 -6.31 6.63 5.36
C SER A 159 -7.58 7.19 5.99
N LYS A 160 -8.66 6.42 6.00
CA LYS A 160 -10.02 6.86 6.37
C LYS A 160 -10.54 6.18 7.64
N LEU A 161 -9.67 5.54 8.43
CA LEU A 161 -10.09 5.04 9.74
C LEU A 161 -10.70 6.22 10.51
N GLU A 162 -12.02 6.20 10.67
CA GLU A 162 -12.72 7.12 11.56
C GLU A 162 -12.24 6.73 12.96
N TYR A 163 -11.57 7.66 13.62
CA TYR A 163 -11.32 7.51 15.05
C TYR A 163 -12.69 7.58 15.71
N GLU A 164 -13.30 6.43 15.95
CA GLU A 164 -14.39 6.27 16.93
C GLU A 164 -13.78 6.58 18.29
N GLY A 165 -13.58 7.86 18.57
CA GLY A 165 -13.13 8.30 19.87
C GLY A 165 -14.32 8.23 20.80
N ASP A 166 -14.38 7.20 21.66
CA ASP A 166 -15.28 7.08 22.81
C ASP A 166 -16.55 7.93 22.67
N GLU A 167 -17.39 7.66 21.66
CA GLU A 167 -18.80 8.01 21.81
C GLU A 167 -19.32 6.93 22.75
N GLU A 168 -19.44 7.29 24.04
CA GLU A 168 -20.13 6.50 25.05
C GLU A 168 -21.58 6.27 24.58
N ASP A 169 -21.78 5.29 23.70
CA ASP A 169 -23.08 4.68 23.48
C ASP A 169 -23.40 3.85 24.73
N GLU A 170 -23.96 4.54 25.72
CA GLU A 170 -24.76 3.92 26.79
C GLU A 170 -25.91 3.18 26.11
N ASP A 171 -25.73 1.92 25.66
CA ASP A 171 -26.73 0.85 25.51
C ASP A 171 -26.34 -0.25 24.47
N GLU A 172 -25.10 -0.74 24.42
CA GLU A 172 -24.80 -2.02 23.74
C GLU A 172 -24.18 -3.04 24.71
N GLU A 173 -24.91 -4.14 24.92
CA GLU A 173 -24.53 -5.24 25.80
C GLU A 173 -23.24 -5.90 25.27
N GLU A 174 -22.23 -5.95 26.13
CA GLU A 174 -20.92 -6.60 25.93
C GLU A 174 -21.08 -8.01 25.32
N GLU A 175 -20.63 -8.19 24.07
CA GLU A 175 -20.13 -9.48 23.59
C GLU A 175 -18.60 -9.44 23.65
N ASP A 176 -18.04 -10.00 24.73
CA ASP A 176 -16.63 -10.37 24.83
C ASP A 176 -16.22 -11.23 23.61
N ASP A 177 -15.24 -10.79 22.82
CA ASP A 177 -14.16 -11.63 22.27
C ASP A 177 -13.11 -10.76 21.52
N ASP A 178 -12.01 -10.41 22.19
CA ASP A 178 -10.72 -10.00 21.59
C ASP A 178 -10.76 -8.96 20.44
N ASP A 179 -11.49 -7.86 20.58
CA ASP A 179 -11.31 -6.68 19.72
C ASP A 179 -9.97 -6.00 20.07
N ASP A 180 -8.87 -6.58 19.57
CA ASP A 180 -7.60 -5.87 19.45
C ASP A 180 -7.89 -4.53 18.74
N ASP A 181 -7.83 -3.42 19.49
CA ASP A 181 -7.96 -2.03 19.03
C ASP A 181 -7.56 -1.94 17.56
N ASP A 182 -8.54 -1.85 16.67
CA ASP A 182 -8.33 -2.01 15.23
C ASP A 182 -7.58 -0.75 14.75
N GLU A 183 -6.25 -0.76 14.87
CA GLU A 183 -5.39 0.43 14.70
C GLU A 183 -5.40 0.97 13.25
N GLY A 184 -6.23 0.40 12.36
CA GLY A 184 -6.45 0.78 10.96
C GLY A 184 -5.24 0.54 10.09
N TRP A 185 -4.49 -0.54 10.34
CA TRP A 185 -3.39 -0.98 9.50
C TRP A 185 -3.27 -2.51 9.46
N ILE A 186 -2.59 -3.01 8.44
CA ILE A 186 -2.28 -4.43 8.25
C ILE A 186 -0.81 -4.61 7.86
N LYS A 187 -0.26 -5.78 8.15
CA LYS A 187 0.95 -6.23 7.46
C LYS A 187 0.55 -6.51 6.01
N CYS A 188 1.30 -5.97 5.05
CA CYS A 188 1.09 -6.24 3.63
C CYS A 188 2.37 -6.82 3.04
N SER A 189 2.26 -8.02 2.48
CA SER A 189 3.39 -8.62 1.76
C SER A 189 3.86 -7.72 0.63
N VAL A 190 5.18 -7.54 0.50
CA VAL A 190 5.79 -6.74 -0.58
C VAL A 190 5.49 -7.30 -1.99
N TYR A 191 5.08 -8.57 -2.09
CA TYR A 191 4.65 -9.22 -3.33
C TYR A 191 3.21 -8.91 -3.74
N ARG A 192 2.42 -8.24 -2.88
CA ARG A 192 0.97 -8.05 -3.07
C ARG A 192 0.56 -6.58 -3.11
N LEU A 193 1.53 -5.66 -3.14
CA LEU A 193 1.27 -4.23 -3.05
C LEU A 193 0.38 -3.70 -4.18
N TRP A 194 0.53 -4.19 -5.41
CA TRP A 194 -0.38 -3.78 -6.50
C TRP A 194 -1.79 -4.33 -6.30
N SER A 195 -1.90 -5.57 -5.80
CA SER A 195 -3.22 -6.17 -5.53
C SER A 195 -3.95 -5.36 -4.45
N LEU A 196 -3.29 -5.05 -3.35
CA LEU A 196 -3.85 -4.19 -2.30
C LEU A 196 -4.18 -2.79 -2.83
N TRP A 197 -3.31 -2.19 -3.64
CA TRP A 197 -3.54 -0.86 -4.22
C TRP A 197 -4.78 -0.82 -5.11
N VAL A 198 -5.08 -1.90 -5.84
CA VAL A 198 -6.28 -2.00 -6.68
C VAL A 198 -7.54 -2.25 -5.86
N ASP A 199 -7.45 -3.10 -4.84
CA ASP A 199 -8.60 -3.56 -4.06
C ASP A 199 -9.06 -2.52 -3.02
N MET A 200 -8.16 -1.63 -2.57
CA MET A 200 -8.50 -0.55 -1.63
C MET A 200 -9.25 0.58 -2.35
N ASP A 201 -10.58 0.52 -2.37
CA ASP A 201 -11.46 1.56 -2.93
C ASP A 201 -12.10 2.46 -1.85
N GLY A 202 -11.85 2.17 -0.57
CA GLY A 202 -12.42 2.88 0.58
C GLY A 202 -13.89 2.53 0.85
N SER A 203 -14.44 1.50 0.22
CA SER A 203 -15.79 0.98 0.52
C SER A 203 -15.83 0.11 1.78
N ARG A 204 -14.66 -0.37 2.23
CA ARG A 204 -14.48 -1.21 3.42
C ARG A 204 -13.19 -0.82 4.14
N PRO A 205 -13.14 -0.93 5.48
CA PRO A 205 -11.91 -0.69 6.23
C PRO A 205 -10.83 -1.70 5.84
N ILE A 206 -9.56 -1.30 5.95
CA ILE A 206 -8.42 -2.16 5.61
C ILE A 206 -8.39 -3.46 6.45
N THR A 207 -9.01 -3.45 7.64
CA THR A 207 -9.06 -4.58 8.57
C THR A 207 -10.07 -5.65 8.16
N ALA A 208 -11.12 -5.30 7.39
CA ALA A 208 -12.02 -6.28 6.77
C ALA A 208 -11.27 -7.25 5.82
N TRP A 209 -10.06 -6.87 5.39
CA TRP A 209 -9.18 -7.69 4.55
C TRP A 209 -8.27 -8.62 5.36
N ARG A 210 -8.17 -8.48 6.69
CA ARG A 210 -7.58 -9.47 7.62
C ARG A 210 -8.27 -10.82 7.47
N ALA A 211 -9.60 -10.82 7.37
CA ALA A 211 -10.42 -12.02 7.23
C ALA A 211 -10.24 -12.76 5.89
N TRP A 212 -9.93 -12.04 4.79
CA TRP A 212 -9.72 -12.64 3.47
C TRP A 212 -8.27 -13.07 3.24
N GLY A 213 -7.32 -12.36 3.85
CA GLY A 213 -5.88 -12.61 3.78
C GLY A 213 -5.35 -13.71 4.68
N ALA A 214 -6.04 -14.00 5.79
CA ALA A 214 -5.66 -15.08 6.70
C ALA A 214 -5.86 -16.49 6.12
N MET A 215 -6.64 -16.65 5.04
CA MET A 215 -7.04 -17.97 4.51
C MET A 215 -6.41 -18.39 3.17
N ASP A 216 -5.72 -17.52 2.43
CA ASP A 216 -5.11 -17.89 1.15
C ASP A 216 -3.57 -17.81 1.20
N PRO A 217 -2.83 -18.89 0.90
CA PRO A 217 -1.38 -18.81 0.64
C PRO A 217 -1.01 -17.85 -0.51
N ASN A 218 -2.00 -17.40 -1.30
CA ASN A 218 -1.89 -16.43 -2.39
C ASN A 218 -2.65 -15.11 -2.14
N GLY A 219 -3.25 -14.91 -0.97
CA GLY A 219 -3.90 -13.66 -0.58
C GLY A 219 -2.91 -12.62 -0.05
N PRO A 220 -3.31 -11.36 0.15
CA PRO A 220 -2.52 -10.46 0.97
C PRO A 220 -2.41 -11.11 2.36
N TYR A 221 -1.20 -11.42 2.83
CA TYR A 221 -1.02 -11.86 4.21
C TYR A 221 -1.34 -10.67 5.11
N CYS A 222 -2.59 -10.59 5.53
CA CYS A 222 -3.14 -9.59 6.44
C CYS A 222 -3.15 -10.23 7.83
N GLY A 223 -1.95 -10.37 8.39
CA GLY A 223 -1.78 -10.72 9.80
C GLY A 223 -1.55 -9.50 10.66
#